data_AF-A0A7V9G8G1-F1
#
_entry.id   AF-A0A7V9G8G1-F1
#
_cell.length_a   1.000
_cell.length_b   1.000
_cell.length_c   1.000
_cell.angle_alpha   90.00
_cell.angle_beta   90.00
_cell.angle_gamma   90.00
#
_symmetry.space_group_name_H-M   'P 1'
#
loop_
_entity.id
_entity.type
_entity.pdbx_description
1 polymer ?
#
loop_
_entity_poly.entity_id
_entity_poly.type
_entity_poly.pdbx_seq_one_letter_code
_entity_poly.pdbx_strand_id
1 'polypeptide(L)'
;MRRVRQLAPWAASAALITGLVAWNASRFDPDAFAIRTKDLSFLPTPAMARMLSLGQAGAVSKLRWIDSFAYFELQLERRDDHVAGGGKGFDRLYDILTTLDPHYEPFYLHAAFNIGAVMNRHDKALGFVLRGLLSLPHATALWRQAAVELHTTYRYEELHPELMTAFLQQWADAELTQNDKRVVWEWSLAMSRRSYRGLEQLPYWQEQLAHLEPGSTSATYVEQAMREQLVRFCLAELQALSDSYRTRHGEAPARLEQLLEPAGLADRYPIAIPGLAPFKMLDRRIALRCDPYGFPFELAHGQIISPGFERYKANRRLSGTNNQLASIASASGRWPQTVDAARSAGVTLPTLPPGGSYTLDDQTLEIAWTDPPEAPWPLGRR
;
A
#
# COMPACT_ATOMS: atom_id res chain seq x y z
N MET A 1 -1.97 -5.27 -99.31
CA MET A 1 -2.08 -6.13 -98.11
C MET A 1 -1.52 -5.41 -96.90
N ARG A 2 -2.37 -4.84 -96.03
CA ARG A 2 -1.96 -4.18 -94.78
C ARG A 2 -1.91 -5.23 -93.67
N ARG A 3 -0.72 -5.51 -93.13
CA ARG A 3 -0.54 -6.32 -91.93
C ARG A 3 -1.12 -5.56 -90.74
N VAL A 4 -2.25 -6.02 -90.22
CA VAL A 4 -2.76 -5.59 -88.92
C VAL A 4 -1.79 -6.15 -87.88
N ARG A 5 -0.99 -5.27 -87.26
CA ARG A 5 -0.17 -5.63 -86.11
C ARG A 5 -1.12 -6.01 -84.98
N GLN A 6 -1.24 -7.31 -84.71
CA GLN A 6 -1.88 -7.80 -83.49
C GLN A 6 -1.10 -7.22 -82.31
N LEU A 7 -1.70 -6.22 -81.64
CA LEU A 7 -1.24 -5.78 -80.34
C LEU A 7 -1.29 -6.99 -79.43
N ALA A 8 -0.13 -7.39 -78.95
CA ALA A 8 0.01 -8.65 -78.26
C ALA A 8 -0.78 -8.63 -76.95
N PRO A 9 -1.60 -9.66 -76.66
CA PRO A 9 -2.58 -9.67 -75.57
C PRO A 9 -1.98 -9.45 -74.17
N TRP A 10 -0.66 -9.62 -74.04
CA TRP A 10 0.06 -9.33 -72.81
C TRP A 10 0.10 -7.84 -72.46
N ALA A 11 0.10 -6.93 -73.44
CA ALA A 11 0.14 -5.49 -73.18
C ALA A 11 -1.19 -5.00 -72.58
N ALA A 12 -2.32 -5.52 -73.08
CA ALA A 12 -3.65 -5.23 -72.53
C ALA A 12 -3.80 -5.80 -71.11
N SER A 13 -3.31 -7.02 -70.88
CA SER A 13 -3.34 -7.67 -69.57
C SER A 13 -2.49 -6.92 -68.54
N ALA A 14 -1.28 -6.50 -68.93
CA ALA A 14 -0.39 -5.70 -68.08
C ALA A 14 -1.01 -4.35 -67.72
N ALA A 15 -1.64 -3.67 -68.67
CA ALA A 15 -2.34 -2.40 -68.41
C ALA A 15 -3.50 -2.58 -67.42
N LEU A 16 -4.27 -3.67 -67.54
CA LEU A 16 -5.37 -3.99 -66.62
C LEU A 16 -4.88 -4.30 -65.21
N ILE A 17 -3.83 -5.10 -65.07
CA ILE A 17 -3.24 -5.42 -63.76
C ILE A 17 -2.68 -4.16 -63.11
N THR A 18 -1.95 -3.34 -63.87
CA THR A 18 -1.38 -2.08 -63.36
C THR A 18 -2.50 -1.11 -62.94
N GLY A 19 -3.58 -1.03 -63.73
CA GLY A 19 -4.76 -0.24 -63.38
C GLY A 19 -5.46 -0.73 -62.11
N LEU A 20 -5.61 -2.05 -61.94
CA LEU A 20 -6.20 -2.65 -60.73
C LEU A 20 -5.33 -2.42 -59.49
N VAL A 21 -4.00 -2.55 -59.62
CA VAL A 21 -3.05 -2.28 -58.53
C VAL A 21 -3.05 -0.80 -58.18
N ALA A 22 -3.03 0.11 -59.16
CA ALA A 22 -3.09 1.55 -58.92
C ALA A 22 -4.43 1.98 -58.31
N TRP A 23 -5.54 1.38 -58.74
CA TRP A 23 -6.87 1.61 -58.14
C TRP A 23 -6.93 1.12 -56.70
N ASN A 24 -6.36 -0.05 -56.39
CA ASN A 24 -6.33 -0.53 -55.01
C ASN A 24 -5.39 0.32 -54.15
N ALA A 25 -4.20 0.65 -54.65
CA ALA A 25 -3.25 1.49 -53.93
C ALA A 25 -3.79 2.90 -53.66
N SER A 26 -4.57 3.48 -54.57
CA SER A 26 -5.20 4.80 -54.36
C SER A 26 -6.29 4.80 -53.28
N ARG A 27 -6.82 3.63 -52.90
CA ARG A 27 -7.72 3.50 -51.73
C ARG A 27 -6.97 3.37 -50.41
N PHE A 28 -5.67 3.09 -50.46
CA PHE A 28 -4.78 3.04 -49.30
C PHE A 28 -3.84 4.25 -49.31
N ASP A 29 -4.39 5.43 -49.55
CA ASP A 29 -3.65 6.67 -49.33
C ASP A 29 -3.32 6.76 -47.82
N PRO A 30 -2.05 6.67 -47.42
CA PRO A 30 -1.64 6.73 -46.02
C PRO A 30 -2.04 8.07 -45.37
N ASP A 31 -2.18 9.12 -46.19
CA ASP A 31 -2.57 10.46 -45.74
C ASP A 31 -4.10 10.61 -45.63
N ALA A 32 -4.88 9.71 -46.23
CA ALA A 32 -6.35 9.73 -46.19
C ALA A 32 -6.96 8.99 -44.99
N PHE A 33 -6.16 8.23 -44.23
CA PHE A 33 -6.54 7.74 -42.89
C PHE A 33 -6.44 8.85 -41.83
N ALA A 34 -6.84 10.07 -42.16
CA ALA A 34 -7.18 11.06 -41.15
C ALA A 34 -8.44 10.55 -40.45
N ILE A 35 -8.25 9.84 -39.33
CA ILE A 35 -9.34 9.51 -38.39
C ILE A 35 -10.10 10.82 -38.18
N ARG A 36 -11.35 10.87 -38.67
CA ARG A 36 -12.22 12.03 -38.46
C ARG A 36 -12.54 12.10 -36.98
N THR A 37 -11.65 12.73 -36.24
CA THR A 37 -11.85 12.98 -34.83
C THR A 37 -12.86 14.11 -34.71
N LYS A 38 -13.97 13.84 -34.03
CA LYS A 38 -14.91 14.89 -33.64
C LYS A 38 -14.13 15.84 -32.73
N ASP A 39 -14.03 17.09 -33.15
CA ASP A 39 -13.39 18.12 -32.33
C ASP A 39 -14.24 18.36 -31.07
N LEU A 40 -13.65 18.09 -29.90
CA LEU A 40 -14.30 18.32 -28.60
C LEU A 40 -14.27 19.80 -28.18
N SER A 41 -13.61 20.69 -28.94
CA SER A 41 -13.63 22.14 -28.71
C SER A 41 -15.05 22.73 -28.63
N PHE A 42 -15.99 22.14 -29.36
CA PHE A 42 -17.38 22.59 -29.47
C PHE A 42 -18.32 22.00 -28.41
N LEU A 43 -17.80 21.30 -27.39
CA LEU A 43 -18.65 20.77 -26.31
C LEU A 43 -19.40 21.91 -25.60
N PRO A 44 -20.75 21.90 -25.52
CA PRO A 44 -21.47 22.94 -24.78
C PRO A 44 -21.09 22.93 -23.28
N THR A 45 -21.35 24.01 -22.55
CA THR A 45 -21.24 23.95 -21.07
C THR A 45 -22.25 22.93 -20.52
N PRO A 46 -22.02 22.34 -19.33
CA PRO A 46 -22.97 21.36 -18.78
C PRO A 46 -24.41 21.88 -18.65
N ALA A 47 -24.58 23.15 -18.29
CA ALA A 47 -25.89 23.81 -18.25
C ALA A 47 -26.56 23.88 -19.62
N MET A 48 -25.81 24.28 -20.66
CA MET A 48 -26.31 24.32 -22.02
C MET A 48 -26.61 22.93 -22.57
N ALA A 49 -25.75 21.94 -22.29
CA ALA A 49 -25.97 20.55 -22.67
C ALA A 49 -27.29 20.01 -22.10
N ARG A 50 -27.59 20.36 -20.84
CA ARG A 50 -28.85 19.98 -20.19
C ARG A 50 -30.06 20.61 -20.88
N MET A 51 -29.99 21.90 -21.23
CA MET A 51 -31.07 22.58 -21.97
C MET A 51 -31.28 21.94 -23.35
N LEU A 52 -30.18 21.71 -24.09
CA LEU A 52 -30.22 21.10 -25.42
C LEU A 52 -30.68 19.64 -25.42
N SER A 53 -30.64 18.97 -24.26
CA SER A 53 -31.11 17.58 -24.15
C SER A 53 -32.62 17.42 -24.21
N LEU A 54 -33.40 18.51 -24.09
CA LEU A 54 -34.86 18.51 -24.20
C LEU A 54 -35.55 17.43 -23.34
N GLY A 55 -35.03 17.19 -22.13
CA GLY A 55 -35.54 16.19 -21.18
C GLY A 55 -34.98 14.76 -21.38
N GLN A 56 -34.17 14.52 -22.41
CA GLN A 56 -33.55 13.23 -22.71
C GLN A 56 -32.07 13.16 -22.31
N ALA A 57 -31.72 13.78 -21.17
CA ALA A 57 -30.33 13.95 -20.72
C ALA A 57 -29.53 12.63 -20.69
N GLY A 58 -30.14 11.54 -20.19
CA GLY A 58 -29.49 10.23 -20.11
C GLY A 58 -29.26 9.53 -21.45
N ALA A 59 -30.07 9.80 -22.48
CA ALA A 59 -29.84 9.28 -23.83
C ALA A 59 -28.75 10.11 -24.54
N VAL A 60 -28.83 11.43 -24.41
CA VAL A 60 -27.86 12.36 -24.99
C VAL A 60 -26.47 12.15 -24.41
N SER A 61 -26.33 11.92 -23.10
CA SER A 61 -25.03 11.61 -22.48
C SER A 61 -24.41 10.33 -23.04
N LYS A 62 -25.18 9.25 -23.17
CA LYS A 62 -24.69 7.97 -23.70
C LYS A 62 -24.31 8.07 -25.18
N LEU A 63 -25.13 8.72 -26.00
CA LEU A 63 -24.78 9.00 -27.40
C LEU A 63 -23.51 9.85 -27.50
N ARG A 64 -23.36 10.85 -26.63
CA ARG A 64 -22.17 11.69 -26.61
C ARG A 64 -20.92 10.93 -26.18
N TRP A 65 -21.05 10.01 -25.22
CA TRP A 65 -19.96 9.15 -24.79
C TRP A 65 -19.52 8.23 -25.93
N ILE A 66 -20.47 7.58 -26.62
CA ILE A 66 -20.19 6.74 -27.80
C ILE A 66 -19.51 7.55 -28.90
N ASP A 67 -20.00 8.75 -29.18
CA ASP A 67 -19.42 9.66 -30.16
C ASP A 67 -17.98 10.10 -29.84
N SER A 68 -17.55 9.95 -28.60
CA SER A 68 -16.23 10.37 -28.13
C SER A 68 -15.17 9.26 -28.23
N PHE A 69 -15.51 8.02 -28.63
CA PHE A 69 -14.55 6.93 -28.73
C PHE A 69 -13.39 7.20 -29.70
N ALA A 70 -13.68 7.71 -30.89
CA ALA A 70 -12.63 8.09 -31.84
C ALA A 70 -11.70 9.19 -31.30
N TYR A 71 -12.22 10.05 -30.41
CA TYR A 71 -11.41 11.04 -29.71
C TYR A 71 -10.57 10.38 -28.60
N PHE A 72 -11.12 9.43 -27.84
CA PHE A 72 -10.36 8.65 -26.84
C PHE A 72 -9.14 8.00 -27.47
N GLU A 73 -9.31 7.24 -28.56
CA GLU A 73 -8.21 6.54 -29.24
C GLU A 73 -7.08 7.50 -29.65
N LEU A 74 -7.43 8.63 -30.31
CA LEU A 74 -6.43 9.60 -30.74
C LEU A 74 -5.66 10.22 -29.55
N GLN A 75 -6.34 10.54 -28.46
CA GLN A 75 -5.69 11.14 -27.29
C GLN A 75 -4.91 10.13 -26.45
N LEU A 76 -5.32 8.86 -26.44
CA LEU A 76 -4.54 7.77 -25.84
C LEU A 76 -3.18 7.65 -26.55
N GLU A 77 -3.17 7.69 -27.89
CA GLU A 77 -1.93 7.64 -28.68
C GLU A 77 -1.03 8.85 -28.44
N ARG A 78 -1.63 10.06 -28.39
CA ARG A 78 -0.87 11.31 -28.23
C ARG A 78 -0.47 11.62 -26.79
N ARG A 79 -1.15 11.01 -25.81
CA ARG A 79 -1.07 11.37 -24.38
C ARG A 79 -1.27 12.87 -24.12
N ASP A 80 -2.14 13.54 -24.89
CA ASP A 80 -2.25 15.01 -24.88
C ASP A 80 -3.57 15.58 -24.33
N ASP A 81 -4.74 15.43 -24.94
CA ASP A 81 -6.01 16.02 -24.47
C ASP A 81 -6.12 17.56 -24.42
N HIS A 82 -5.17 18.34 -24.93
CA HIS A 82 -5.45 19.75 -25.23
C HIS A 82 -6.44 19.89 -26.40
N VAL A 83 -7.41 20.80 -26.26
CA VAL A 83 -8.42 21.11 -27.30
C VAL A 83 -8.17 22.48 -27.95
N ALA A 84 -8.58 22.62 -29.22
CA ALA A 84 -8.52 23.90 -29.95
C ALA A 84 -9.40 24.94 -29.25
N GLY A 85 -8.79 25.99 -28.69
CA GLY A 85 -9.49 26.97 -27.83
C GLY A 85 -9.06 26.96 -26.35
N GLY A 86 -8.15 26.05 -25.98
CA GLY A 86 -7.58 25.96 -24.64
C GLY A 86 -8.39 25.06 -23.70
N GLY A 87 -7.70 24.50 -22.70
CA GLY A 87 -8.28 23.57 -21.73
C GLY A 87 -8.06 22.09 -22.08
N LYS A 88 -8.80 21.22 -21.37
CA LYS A 88 -8.65 19.77 -21.41
C LYS A 88 -9.96 19.11 -21.83
N GLY A 89 -9.92 18.34 -22.91
CA GLY A 89 -11.10 17.77 -23.57
C GLY A 89 -11.82 16.73 -22.71
N PHE A 90 -11.07 15.85 -22.03
CA PHE A 90 -11.63 14.85 -21.13
C PHE A 90 -12.34 15.48 -19.95
N ASP A 91 -11.75 16.49 -19.30
CA ASP A 91 -12.36 17.16 -18.16
C ASP A 91 -13.73 17.71 -18.53
N ARG A 92 -13.78 18.46 -19.64
CA ARG A 92 -15.02 19.05 -20.16
C ARG A 92 -16.04 17.98 -20.56
N LEU A 93 -15.59 16.91 -21.22
CA LEU A 93 -16.46 15.81 -21.61
C LEU A 93 -17.10 15.15 -20.39
N TYR A 94 -16.30 14.70 -19.42
CA TYR A 94 -16.83 13.99 -18.25
C TYR A 94 -17.63 14.90 -17.32
N ASP A 95 -17.30 16.19 -17.22
CA ASP A 95 -18.17 17.15 -16.53
C ASP A 95 -19.56 17.20 -17.16
N ILE A 96 -19.66 17.22 -18.49
CA ILE A 96 -20.96 17.17 -19.19
C ILE A 96 -21.65 15.83 -18.96
N LEU A 97 -20.96 14.72 -19.16
CA LEU A 97 -21.54 13.38 -19.03
C LEU A 97 -22.09 13.13 -17.62
N THR A 98 -21.30 13.42 -16.59
CA THR A 98 -21.70 13.26 -15.18
C THR A 98 -22.76 14.27 -14.75
N THR A 99 -22.84 15.44 -15.38
CA THR A 99 -23.94 16.39 -15.13
C THR A 99 -25.25 15.93 -15.79
N LEU A 100 -25.18 15.33 -16.98
CA LEU A 100 -26.37 14.88 -17.71
C LEU A 100 -26.96 13.60 -17.14
N ASP A 101 -26.11 12.65 -16.71
CA ASP A 101 -26.54 11.38 -16.12
C ASP A 101 -25.65 11.01 -14.93
N PRO A 102 -25.88 11.63 -13.75
CA PRO A 102 -25.04 11.43 -12.56
C PRO A 102 -25.16 10.03 -11.95
N HIS A 103 -26.14 9.23 -12.37
CA HIS A 103 -26.35 7.88 -11.84
C HIS A 103 -25.74 6.79 -12.73
N TYR A 104 -25.02 7.19 -13.78
CA TYR A 104 -24.36 6.24 -14.68
C TYR A 104 -22.89 6.05 -14.29
N GLU A 105 -22.65 5.06 -13.44
CA GLU A 105 -21.34 4.69 -12.88
C GLU A 105 -20.18 4.67 -13.89
N PRO A 106 -20.32 4.11 -15.11
CA PRO A 106 -19.20 4.01 -16.05
C PRO A 106 -18.55 5.34 -16.41
N PHE A 107 -19.28 6.46 -16.35
CA PHE A 107 -18.70 7.77 -16.64
C PHE A 107 -17.60 8.15 -15.65
N TYR A 108 -17.79 7.86 -14.36
CA TYR A 108 -16.83 8.18 -13.32
C TYR A 108 -15.59 7.27 -13.37
N LEU A 109 -15.80 5.96 -13.57
CA LEU A 109 -14.70 4.99 -13.69
C LEU A 109 -13.85 5.27 -14.95
N HIS A 110 -14.49 5.57 -16.07
CA HIS A 110 -13.79 5.87 -17.32
C HIS A 110 -13.08 7.23 -17.25
N ALA A 111 -13.64 8.21 -16.53
CA ALA A 111 -12.95 9.46 -16.21
C ALA A 111 -11.69 9.20 -15.38
N ALA A 112 -11.78 8.41 -14.32
CA ALA A 112 -10.65 8.07 -13.46
C ALA A 112 -9.54 7.38 -14.25
N PHE A 113 -9.88 6.42 -15.11
CA PHE A 113 -8.92 5.73 -15.96
C PHE A 113 -8.25 6.68 -16.99
N ASN A 114 -9.03 7.40 -17.81
CA ASN A 114 -8.43 8.22 -18.87
C ASN A 114 -7.69 9.45 -18.32
N ILE A 115 -8.21 10.10 -17.29
CA ILE A 115 -7.57 11.30 -16.71
C ILE A 115 -6.42 10.90 -15.79
N GLY A 116 -6.62 9.88 -14.94
CA GLY A 116 -5.61 9.40 -14.00
C GLY A 116 -4.54 8.59 -14.72
N ALA A 117 -4.88 7.39 -15.18
CA ALA A 117 -3.89 6.45 -15.72
C ALA A 117 -3.25 6.91 -17.04
N VAL A 118 -4.01 7.54 -17.95
CA VAL A 118 -3.48 7.92 -19.27
C VAL A 118 -2.86 9.30 -19.26
N MET A 119 -3.57 10.30 -18.72
CA MET A 119 -3.07 11.69 -18.69
C MET A 119 -2.20 12.00 -17.46
N ASN A 120 -2.06 11.06 -16.51
CA ASN A 120 -1.30 11.23 -15.26
C ASN A 120 -1.79 12.41 -14.40
N ARG A 121 -3.11 12.66 -14.38
CA ARG A 121 -3.77 13.75 -13.62
C ARG A 121 -4.65 13.17 -12.51
N HIS A 122 -3.99 12.55 -11.53
CA HIS A 122 -4.64 11.81 -10.45
C HIS A 122 -5.53 12.66 -9.53
N ASP A 123 -5.26 13.95 -9.40
CA ASP A 123 -6.08 14.89 -8.63
C ASP A 123 -7.49 15.02 -9.22
N LYS A 124 -7.57 15.17 -10.54
CA LYS A 124 -8.83 15.22 -11.28
C LYS A 124 -9.52 13.87 -11.31
N ALA A 125 -8.76 12.79 -11.50
CA ALA A 125 -9.29 11.43 -11.47
C ALA A 125 -9.99 11.14 -10.14
N LEU A 126 -9.29 11.37 -9.02
CA LEU A 126 -9.87 11.21 -7.68
C LEU A 126 -11.07 12.12 -7.48
N GLY A 127 -11.01 13.38 -7.95
CA GLY A 127 -12.15 14.31 -7.90
C GLY A 127 -13.41 13.78 -8.60
N PHE A 128 -13.28 13.13 -9.76
CA PHE A 128 -14.42 12.49 -10.43
C PHE A 128 -14.94 11.29 -9.65
N VAL A 129 -14.06 10.42 -9.13
CA VAL A 129 -14.49 9.26 -8.34
C VAL A 129 -15.23 9.69 -7.07
N LEU A 130 -14.69 10.67 -6.33
CA LEU A 130 -15.33 11.21 -5.13
C LEU A 130 -16.69 11.87 -5.46
N ARG A 131 -16.79 12.60 -6.57
CA ARG A 131 -18.08 13.12 -7.05
C ARG A 131 -19.06 11.99 -7.38
N GLY A 132 -18.57 10.90 -7.96
CA GLY A 132 -19.36 9.69 -8.21
C GLY A 132 -19.89 9.07 -6.93
N LEU A 133 -19.08 8.99 -5.87
CA LEU A 133 -19.51 8.50 -4.56
C LEU A 133 -20.62 9.33 -3.91
N LEU A 134 -20.67 10.64 -4.18
CA LEU A 134 -21.79 11.48 -3.73
C LEU A 134 -23.11 11.15 -4.44
N SER A 135 -23.06 10.82 -5.74
CA SER A 135 -24.23 10.45 -6.53
C SER A 135 -24.64 8.99 -6.37
N LEU A 136 -23.66 8.11 -6.16
CA LEU A 136 -23.77 6.65 -6.17
C LEU A 136 -23.03 6.06 -4.95
N PRO A 137 -23.50 6.31 -3.72
CA PRO A 137 -22.79 5.90 -2.50
C PRO A 137 -22.67 4.39 -2.34
N HIS A 138 -23.49 3.60 -3.03
CA HIS A 138 -23.47 2.13 -2.98
C HIS A 138 -22.69 1.48 -4.14
N ALA A 139 -22.00 2.26 -4.97
CA ALA A 139 -21.22 1.72 -6.08
C ALA A 139 -19.83 1.25 -5.61
N THR A 140 -19.71 -0.04 -5.30
CA THR A 140 -18.47 -0.66 -4.80
C THR A 140 -17.25 -0.40 -5.69
N ALA A 141 -17.42 -0.34 -7.02
CA ALA A 141 -16.28 -0.12 -7.91
C ALA A 141 -15.73 1.31 -7.80
N LEU A 142 -16.57 2.31 -7.52
CA LEU A 142 -16.12 3.68 -7.24
C LEU A 142 -15.31 3.74 -5.95
N TRP A 143 -15.80 3.11 -4.88
CA TRP A 143 -15.07 3.05 -3.61
C TRP A 143 -13.71 2.36 -3.79
N ARG A 144 -13.69 1.23 -4.49
CA ARG A 144 -12.45 0.52 -4.81
C ARG A 144 -11.50 1.39 -5.62
N GLN A 145 -11.98 2.10 -6.63
CA GLN A 145 -11.12 2.98 -7.44
C GLN A 145 -10.55 4.13 -6.61
N ALA A 146 -11.35 4.74 -5.72
CA ALA A 146 -10.86 5.76 -4.79
C ALA A 146 -9.82 5.19 -3.81
N ALA A 147 -10.06 4.00 -3.26
CA ALA A 147 -9.11 3.32 -2.39
C ALA A 147 -7.77 3.04 -3.09
N VAL A 148 -7.83 2.59 -4.36
CA VAL A 148 -6.64 2.39 -5.20
C VAL A 148 -5.90 3.70 -5.38
N GLU A 149 -6.55 4.76 -5.84
CA GLU A 149 -5.89 6.06 -6.07
C GLU A 149 -5.25 6.62 -4.78
N LEU A 150 -5.99 6.60 -3.67
CA LEU A 150 -5.49 7.04 -2.37
C LEU A 150 -4.26 6.22 -1.94
N HIS A 151 -4.30 4.91 -2.11
CA HIS A 151 -3.21 4.02 -1.72
C HIS A 151 -1.99 4.15 -2.64
N THR A 152 -2.16 3.98 -3.96
CA THR A 152 -1.05 3.87 -4.91
C THR A 152 -0.44 5.20 -5.27
N THR A 153 -1.26 6.24 -5.45
CA THR A 153 -0.82 7.54 -5.95
C THR A 153 -0.44 8.46 -4.80
N TYR A 154 -1.31 8.53 -3.78
CA TYR A 154 -1.13 9.47 -2.67
C TYR A 154 -0.45 8.88 -1.44
N ARG A 155 -0.25 7.55 -1.39
CA ARG A 155 0.32 6.84 -0.24
C ARG A 155 -0.41 7.20 1.06
N TYR A 156 -1.74 7.37 0.99
CA TYR A 156 -2.55 7.87 2.10
C TYR A 156 -2.44 6.99 3.34
N GLU A 157 -2.28 5.68 3.14
CA GLU A 157 -2.06 4.73 4.22
C GLU A 157 -0.80 5.03 5.05
N GLU A 158 0.28 5.48 4.39
CA GLU A 158 1.55 5.79 5.08
C GLU A 158 1.53 7.18 5.72
N LEU A 159 0.91 8.15 5.06
CA LEU A 159 0.91 9.55 5.49
C LEU A 159 -0.21 9.87 6.48
N HIS A 160 -1.36 9.22 6.34
CA HIS A 160 -2.60 9.49 7.07
C HIS A 160 -3.37 8.19 7.36
N PRO A 161 -2.78 7.24 8.13
CA PRO A 161 -3.38 5.93 8.40
C PRO A 161 -4.77 6.02 9.06
N GLU A 162 -5.00 7.02 9.90
CA GLU A 162 -6.27 7.30 10.54
C GLU A 162 -7.36 7.70 9.53
N LEU A 163 -7.02 8.55 8.55
CA LEU A 163 -7.96 8.97 7.50
C LEU A 163 -8.26 7.82 6.54
N MET A 164 -7.25 7.01 6.20
CA MET A 164 -7.46 5.81 5.38
C MET A 164 -8.36 4.80 6.09
N THR A 165 -8.18 4.61 7.40
CA THR A 165 -9.06 3.75 8.21
C THR A 165 -10.49 4.28 8.21
N ALA A 166 -10.69 5.58 8.44
CA ALA A 166 -12.00 6.21 8.38
C ALA A 166 -12.66 6.09 7.00
N PHE A 167 -11.89 6.24 5.92
CA PHE A 167 -12.36 6.05 4.55
C PHE A 167 -12.83 4.61 4.29
N LEU A 168 -12.04 3.60 4.70
CA LEU A 168 -12.43 2.19 4.55
C LEU A 168 -13.67 1.84 5.40
N GLN A 169 -13.82 2.47 6.57
CA GLN A 169 -15.02 2.31 7.39
C GLN A 169 -16.26 2.90 6.67
N GLN A 170 -16.14 4.11 6.11
CA GLN A 170 -17.23 4.71 5.32
C GLN A 170 -17.62 3.85 4.12
N TRP A 171 -16.64 3.24 3.44
CA TRP A 171 -16.91 2.27 2.38
C TRP A 171 -17.68 1.06 2.92
N ALA A 172 -17.24 0.44 4.01
CA ALA A 172 -17.93 -0.70 4.62
C ALA A 172 -19.36 -0.35 5.07
N ASP A 173 -19.60 0.88 5.52
CA ASP A 173 -20.94 1.35 5.91
C ASP A 173 -21.86 1.55 4.70
N ALA A 174 -21.30 1.91 3.54
CA ALA A 174 -22.01 2.04 2.28
C ALA A 174 -22.40 0.69 1.65
N GLU A 175 -21.73 -0.41 2.00
CA GLU A 175 -22.03 -1.72 1.40
C GLU A 175 -23.34 -2.32 1.92
N LEU A 176 -24.16 -2.82 1.00
CA LEU A 176 -25.51 -3.32 1.29
C LEU A 176 -25.52 -4.76 1.81
N THR A 177 -24.50 -5.56 1.46
CA THR A 177 -24.43 -6.98 1.84
C THR A 177 -23.24 -7.25 2.76
N GLN A 178 -23.37 -8.25 3.63
CA GLN A 178 -22.26 -8.69 4.49
C GLN A 178 -21.08 -9.24 3.69
N ASN A 179 -21.32 -9.81 2.51
CA ASN A 179 -20.25 -10.30 1.65
C ASN A 179 -19.40 -9.16 1.09
N ASP A 180 -20.03 -8.06 0.68
CA ASP A 180 -19.31 -6.91 0.14
C ASP A 180 -18.55 -6.16 1.23
N LYS A 181 -19.14 -6.04 2.44
CA LYS A 181 -18.43 -5.55 3.63
C LYS A 181 -17.17 -6.35 3.93
N ARG A 182 -17.24 -7.68 3.81
CA ARG A 182 -16.08 -8.55 3.99
C ARG A 182 -14.94 -8.23 3.03
N VAL A 183 -15.24 -7.89 1.77
CA VAL A 183 -14.21 -7.47 0.80
C VAL A 183 -13.51 -6.18 1.26
N VAL A 184 -14.25 -5.21 1.78
CA VAL A 184 -13.66 -3.97 2.34
C VAL A 184 -12.76 -4.28 3.53
N TRP A 185 -13.18 -5.21 4.39
CA TRP A 185 -12.39 -5.62 5.54
C TRP A 185 -11.14 -6.41 5.17
N GLU A 186 -11.21 -7.24 4.13
CA GLU A 186 -10.01 -7.89 3.55
C GLU A 186 -9.01 -6.85 3.04
N TRP A 187 -9.50 -5.78 2.41
CA TRP A 187 -8.67 -4.63 2.02
C TRP A 187 -8.04 -3.94 3.23
N SER A 188 -8.83 -3.63 4.26
CA SER A 188 -8.33 -3.05 5.51
C SER A 188 -7.26 -3.93 6.18
N LEU A 189 -7.48 -5.26 6.21
CA LEU A 189 -6.51 -6.20 6.74
C LEU A 189 -5.25 -6.28 5.88
N ALA A 190 -5.39 -6.28 4.55
CA ALA A 190 -4.25 -6.32 3.63
C ALA A 190 -3.41 -5.04 3.71
N MET A 191 -4.06 -3.88 3.85
CA MET A 191 -3.42 -2.58 4.04
C MET A 191 -2.77 -2.50 5.42
N SER A 192 -3.47 -2.80 6.51
CA SER A 192 -2.87 -2.79 7.86
C SER A 192 -1.62 -3.67 7.96
N ARG A 193 -1.61 -4.86 7.32
CA ARG A 193 -0.40 -5.70 7.25
C ARG A 193 0.79 -5.02 6.56
N ARG A 194 0.55 -4.11 5.61
CA ARG A 194 1.57 -3.34 4.90
C ARG A 194 1.98 -2.07 5.65
N SER A 195 1.06 -1.46 6.41
CA SER A 195 1.35 -0.31 7.26
C SER A 195 2.46 -0.63 8.29
N TYR A 196 2.56 -1.90 8.73
CA TYR A 196 3.67 -2.38 9.54
C TYR A 196 4.77 -2.97 8.67
N ARG A 197 5.69 -2.11 8.21
CA ARG A 197 6.91 -2.53 7.50
C ARG A 197 7.58 -3.70 8.22
N GLY A 198 7.68 -4.85 7.54
CA GLY A 198 8.33 -6.06 7.99
C GLY A 198 7.39 -7.24 8.22
N LEU A 199 6.10 -7.04 8.57
CA LEU A 199 5.19 -8.17 8.83
C LEU A 199 4.86 -8.95 7.55
N GLU A 200 4.91 -8.30 6.39
CA GLU A 200 4.77 -8.93 5.08
C GLU A 200 5.84 -10.00 4.82
N GLN A 201 6.98 -9.93 5.51
CA GLN A 201 8.06 -10.91 5.39
C GLN A 201 7.90 -12.11 6.32
N LEU A 202 6.99 -12.06 7.30
CA LEU A 202 6.82 -13.17 8.25
C LEU A 202 6.50 -14.51 7.58
N PRO A 203 5.62 -14.59 6.55
CA PRO A 203 5.40 -15.86 5.84
C PRO A 203 6.67 -16.41 5.19
N TYR A 204 7.49 -15.53 4.59
CA TYR A 204 8.78 -15.90 4.02
C TYR A 204 9.73 -16.41 5.10
N TRP A 205 9.86 -15.71 6.22
CA TRP A 205 10.72 -16.14 7.32
C TRP A 205 10.26 -17.45 7.97
N GLN A 206 8.94 -17.67 8.09
CA GLN A 206 8.37 -18.93 8.55
C GLN A 206 8.73 -20.09 7.62
N GLU A 207 8.63 -19.87 6.31
CA GLU A 207 9.03 -20.85 5.30
C GLU A 207 10.54 -21.15 5.40
N GLN A 208 11.39 -20.12 5.52
CA GLN A 208 12.84 -20.33 5.70
C GLN A 208 13.13 -21.12 6.99
N LEU A 209 12.50 -20.75 8.11
CA LEU A 209 12.71 -21.41 9.39
C LEU A 209 12.34 -22.90 9.35
N ALA A 210 11.31 -23.28 8.58
CA ALA A 210 10.90 -24.68 8.42
C ALA A 210 11.93 -25.56 7.70
N HIS A 211 12.88 -24.98 6.96
CA HIS A 211 13.91 -25.70 6.20
C HIS A 211 15.30 -25.65 6.88
N LEU A 212 15.44 -24.95 8.00
CA LEU A 212 16.71 -24.80 8.71
C LEU A 212 16.80 -25.78 9.87
N GLU A 213 18.01 -26.26 10.16
CA GLU A 213 18.27 -27.12 11.32
C GLU A 213 18.01 -26.33 12.63
N PRO A 214 17.20 -26.85 13.56
CA PRO A 214 16.94 -26.20 14.83
C PRO A 214 18.23 -25.91 15.60
N GLY A 215 18.39 -24.69 16.10
CA GLY A 215 19.59 -24.26 16.83
C GLY A 215 20.79 -23.90 15.96
N SER A 216 20.72 -24.08 14.62
CA SER A 216 21.75 -23.55 13.73
C SER A 216 21.86 -22.02 13.83
N THR A 217 23.01 -21.47 13.45
CA THR A 217 23.23 -20.01 13.41
C THR A 217 22.23 -19.32 12.48
N SER A 218 21.92 -19.95 11.33
CA SER A 218 20.90 -19.47 10.38
C SER A 218 19.49 -19.49 10.98
N ALA A 219 19.09 -20.58 11.65
CA ALA A 219 17.79 -20.65 12.31
C ALA A 219 17.67 -19.58 13.40
N THR A 220 18.71 -19.44 14.22
CA THR A 220 18.79 -18.41 15.26
C THR A 220 18.65 -17.01 14.66
N TYR A 221 19.35 -16.72 13.56
CA TYR A 221 19.23 -15.43 12.87
C TYR A 221 17.79 -15.16 12.39
N VAL A 222 17.16 -16.13 11.71
CA VAL A 222 15.79 -16.00 11.20
C VAL A 222 14.80 -15.81 12.35
N GLU A 223 14.92 -16.58 13.42
CA GLU A 223 14.08 -16.41 14.61
C GLU A 223 14.21 -15.01 15.22
N GLN A 224 15.45 -14.50 15.35
CA GLN A 224 15.69 -13.17 15.90
C GLN A 224 15.12 -12.07 15.00
N ALA A 225 15.25 -12.19 13.68
CA ALA A 225 14.66 -11.25 12.73
C ALA A 225 13.13 -11.22 12.84
N MET A 226 12.49 -12.40 12.94
CA MET A 226 11.04 -12.50 13.15
C MET A 226 10.60 -11.89 14.48
N ARG A 227 11.31 -12.15 15.59
CA ARG A 227 10.99 -11.56 16.90
C ARG A 227 11.14 -10.04 16.89
N GLU A 228 12.16 -9.52 16.22
CA GLU A 228 12.35 -8.08 16.05
C GLU A 228 11.17 -7.43 15.27
N GLN A 229 10.69 -8.07 14.21
CA GLN A 229 9.53 -7.58 13.46
C GLN A 229 8.26 -7.62 14.31
N LEU A 230 8.01 -8.74 14.99
CA LEU A 230 6.84 -8.92 15.85
C LEU A 230 6.83 -7.93 17.03
N VAL A 231 7.97 -7.67 17.65
CA VAL A 231 8.00 -6.78 18.83
C VAL A 231 7.79 -5.34 18.43
N ARG A 232 8.34 -4.90 17.28
CA ARG A 232 8.09 -3.55 16.74
C ARG A 232 6.59 -3.35 16.44
N PHE A 233 5.95 -4.35 15.85
CA PHE A 233 4.50 -4.35 15.67
C PHE A 233 3.74 -4.24 17.00
N CYS A 234 4.09 -5.08 17.98
CA CYS A 234 3.43 -5.07 19.29
C CYS A 234 3.59 -3.72 20.00
N LEU A 235 4.78 -3.12 19.97
CA LEU A 235 5.04 -1.80 20.54
C LEU A 235 4.20 -0.71 19.87
N ALA A 236 4.09 -0.74 18.53
CA ALA A 236 3.24 0.20 17.80
C ALA A 236 1.75 0.04 18.15
N GLU A 237 1.25 -1.19 18.26
CA GLU A 237 -0.14 -1.46 18.64
C GLU A 237 -0.47 -1.00 20.05
N LEU A 238 0.39 -1.35 21.02
CA LEU A 238 0.19 -0.93 22.40
C LEU A 238 0.28 0.59 22.50
N GLN A 239 1.19 1.24 21.77
CA GLN A 239 1.33 2.69 21.79
C GLN A 239 0.10 3.38 21.21
N ALA A 240 -0.45 2.89 20.09
CA ALA A 240 -1.68 3.39 19.51
C ALA A 240 -2.88 3.27 20.48
N LEU A 241 -2.97 2.16 21.21
CA LEU A 241 -3.99 1.99 22.26
C LEU A 241 -3.78 2.95 23.44
N SER A 242 -2.53 3.22 23.82
CA SER A 242 -2.19 4.20 24.86
C SER A 242 -2.57 5.62 24.45
N ASP A 243 -2.34 6.00 23.19
CA ASP A 243 -2.71 7.31 22.68
C ASP A 243 -4.24 7.46 22.52
N SER A 244 -4.94 6.39 22.11
CA SER A 244 -6.41 6.34 22.14
C SER A 244 -6.97 6.45 23.55
N TYR A 245 -6.37 5.74 24.51
CA TYR A 245 -6.74 5.86 25.93
C TYR A 245 -6.61 7.31 26.41
N ARG A 246 -5.49 7.98 26.09
CA ARG A 246 -5.27 9.39 26.44
C ARG A 246 -6.30 10.31 25.81
N THR A 247 -6.70 10.05 24.58
CA THR A 247 -7.73 10.84 23.89
C THR A 247 -9.09 10.69 24.55
N ARG A 248 -9.45 9.48 25.00
CA ARG A 248 -10.75 9.19 25.63
C ARG A 248 -10.85 9.66 27.08
N HIS A 249 -9.77 9.50 27.85
CA HIS A 249 -9.77 9.76 29.29
C HIS A 249 -9.08 11.07 29.69
N GLY A 250 -8.39 11.75 28.77
CA GLY A 250 -7.66 12.99 29.03
C GLY A 250 -6.32 12.81 29.77
N GLU A 251 -5.96 11.57 30.13
CA GLU A 251 -4.74 11.23 30.87
C GLU A 251 -4.05 9.99 30.30
N ALA A 252 -2.75 9.84 30.54
CA ALA A 252 -2.02 8.64 30.14
C ALA A 252 -2.45 7.44 31.02
N PRO A 253 -2.44 6.21 30.49
CA PRO A 253 -2.68 5.02 31.32
C PRO A 253 -1.64 4.96 32.43
N ALA A 254 -2.06 4.63 33.65
CA ALA A 254 -1.18 4.35 34.78
C ALA A 254 -0.62 2.93 34.74
N ARG A 255 -1.32 1.99 34.09
CA ARG A 255 -0.91 0.59 33.95
C ARG A 255 -1.33 0.02 32.59
N LEU A 256 -0.61 -0.98 32.10
CA LEU A 256 -0.87 -1.58 30.79
C LEU A 256 -2.24 -2.29 30.72
N GLU A 257 -2.78 -2.79 31.83
CA GLU A 257 -4.09 -3.45 31.85
C GLU A 257 -5.23 -2.49 31.48
N GLN A 258 -5.05 -1.18 31.65
CA GLN A 258 -6.03 -0.19 31.24
C GLN A 258 -6.18 -0.10 29.71
N LEU A 259 -5.17 -0.55 28.96
CA LEU A 259 -5.23 -0.66 27.49
C LEU A 259 -6.17 -1.77 27.03
N LEU A 260 -6.57 -2.68 27.92
CA LEU A 260 -7.48 -3.80 27.63
C LEU A 260 -8.96 -3.42 27.79
N GLU A 261 -9.27 -2.14 27.95
CA GLU A 261 -10.65 -1.65 28.03
C GLU A 261 -11.44 -2.05 26.76
N PRO A 262 -12.64 -2.67 26.90
CA PRO A 262 -13.41 -3.15 25.76
C PRO A 262 -13.68 -2.09 24.69
N ALA A 263 -13.95 -0.84 25.09
CA ALA A 263 -14.20 0.25 24.16
C ALA A 263 -12.96 0.57 23.31
N GLY A 264 -11.78 0.67 23.94
CA GLY A 264 -10.53 0.93 23.21
C GLY A 264 -10.14 -0.21 22.28
N LEU A 265 -10.35 -1.45 22.71
CA LEU A 265 -10.12 -2.62 21.87
C LEU A 265 -11.13 -2.72 20.72
N ALA A 266 -12.40 -2.39 20.93
CA ALA A 266 -13.42 -2.39 19.88
C ALA A 266 -13.18 -1.28 18.85
N ASP A 267 -12.77 -0.08 19.30
CA ASP A 267 -12.39 1.02 18.41
C ASP A 267 -11.17 0.65 17.57
N ARG A 268 -10.18 -0.03 18.17
CA ARG A 268 -8.96 -0.43 17.47
C ARG A 268 -9.15 -1.66 16.57
N TYR A 269 -9.97 -2.61 17.02
CA TYR A 269 -10.22 -3.90 16.37
C TYR A 269 -11.72 -4.18 16.26
N PRO A 270 -12.44 -3.47 15.37
CA PRO A 270 -13.91 -3.54 15.30
C PRO A 270 -14.47 -4.91 14.88
N ILE A 271 -13.64 -5.77 14.31
CA ILE A 271 -14.04 -7.08 13.79
C ILE A 271 -13.43 -8.20 14.65
N ALA A 272 -12.11 -8.24 14.70
CA ALA A 272 -11.37 -9.27 15.39
C ALA A 272 -9.97 -8.78 15.73
N ILE A 273 -9.47 -9.22 16.89
CA ILE A 273 -8.08 -8.98 17.30
C ILE A 273 -7.17 -9.88 16.46
N PRO A 274 -6.16 -9.32 15.75
CA PRO A 274 -5.21 -10.13 14.98
C PRO A 274 -4.50 -11.16 15.86
N GLY A 275 -4.28 -12.38 15.36
CA GLY A 275 -3.59 -13.44 16.13
C GLY A 275 -2.13 -13.12 16.50
N LEU A 276 -1.51 -12.17 15.79
CA LEU A 276 -0.16 -11.65 16.07
C LEU A 276 -0.16 -10.46 17.02
N ALA A 277 -1.34 -9.94 17.39
CA ALA A 277 -1.46 -8.83 18.33
C ALA A 277 -0.88 -9.20 19.71
N PRO A 278 -0.51 -8.22 20.54
CA PRO A 278 0.08 -8.44 21.86
C PRO A 278 -0.92 -8.96 22.92
N PHE A 279 -2.00 -9.63 22.47
CA PHE A 279 -3.10 -10.10 23.31
C PHE A 279 -3.28 -11.62 23.22
N LYS A 280 -3.64 -12.23 24.34
CA LYS A 280 -4.04 -13.64 24.44
C LYS A 280 -5.41 -13.73 25.12
N MET A 281 -6.18 -14.75 24.79
CA MET A 281 -7.36 -15.12 25.55
C MET A 281 -6.93 -15.98 26.74
N LEU A 282 -7.23 -15.53 27.95
CA LEU A 282 -7.00 -16.24 29.21
C LEU A 282 -8.32 -16.26 30.00
N ASP A 283 -8.86 -17.44 30.28
CA ASP A 283 -10.10 -17.60 31.05
C ASP A 283 -11.28 -16.76 30.54
N ARG A 284 -11.47 -16.75 29.21
CA ARG A 284 -12.49 -15.95 28.49
C ARG A 284 -12.31 -14.43 28.64
N ARG A 285 -11.16 -13.96 29.11
CA ARG A 285 -10.79 -12.54 29.16
C ARG A 285 -9.60 -12.29 28.25
N ILE A 286 -9.54 -11.09 27.69
CA ILE A 286 -8.37 -10.63 26.93
C ILE A 286 -7.31 -10.24 27.97
N ALA A 287 -6.10 -10.76 27.80
CA ALA A 287 -4.93 -10.45 28.60
C ALA A 287 -3.76 -10.08 27.70
N LEU A 288 -2.80 -9.33 28.24
CA LEU A 288 -1.55 -9.06 27.53
C LEU A 288 -0.70 -10.33 27.45
N ARG A 289 -0.06 -10.53 26.29
CA ARG A 289 1.04 -11.48 26.14
C ARG A 289 2.32 -10.85 26.69
N CYS A 290 3.27 -11.69 27.08
CA CYS A 290 4.66 -11.26 27.10
C CYS A 290 5.09 -10.81 25.70
N ASP A 291 6.15 -10.02 25.61
CA ASP A 291 6.82 -9.70 24.37
C ASP A 291 7.31 -10.97 23.65
N PRO A 292 7.68 -10.86 22.36
CA PRO A 292 8.14 -12.03 21.59
C PRO A 292 9.35 -12.75 22.17
N TYR A 293 10.06 -12.17 23.15
CA TYR A 293 11.20 -12.76 23.83
C TYR A 293 10.84 -13.39 25.19
N GLY A 294 9.58 -13.30 25.62
CA GLY A 294 9.08 -13.91 26.85
C GLY A 294 9.04 -12.99 28.08
N PHE A 295 9.33 -11.69 27.93
CA PHE A 295 9.27 -10.72 29.04
C PHE A 295 7.94 -9.94 29.03
N PRO A 296 7.37 -9.57 30.18
CA PRO A 296 6.21 -8.69 30.20
C PRO A 296 6.57 -7.33 29.58
N PHE A 297 5.66 -6.76 28.79
CA PHE A 297 5.79 -5.35 28.39
C PHE A 297 5.73 -4.46 29.63
N GLU A 298 6.40 -3.31 29.57
CA GLU A 298 6.38 -2.34 30.68
C GLU A 298 5.94 -0.96 30.17
N LEU A 299 5.32 -0.19 31.05
CA LEU A 299 5.01 1.22 30.81
C LEU A 299 5.99 2.09 31.59
N ALA A 300 6.91 2.74 30.88
CA ALA A 300 7.93 3.60 31.45
C ALA A 300 7.82 5.02 30.88
N HIS A 301 7.61 6.01 31.74
CA HIS A 301 7.53 7.43 31.34
C HIS A 301 6.49 7.70 30.23
N GLY A 302 5.35 7.01 30.27
CA GLY A 302 4.28 7.14 29.27
C GLY A 302 4.57 6.46 27.93
N GLN A 303 5.68 5.73 27.81
CA GLN A 303 6.04 4.92 26.66
C GLN A 303 6.00 3.45 27.01
N ILE A 304 5.62 2.64 26.03
CA ILE A 304 5.58 1.20 26.17
C ILE A 304 6.91 0.65 25.71
N ILE A 305 7.52 -0.18 26.53
CA ILE A 305 8.83 -0.78 26.28
C ILE A 305 8.73 -2.30 26.30
N SER A 306 9.60 -2.95 25.53
CA SER A 306 9.79 -4.40 25.56
C SER A 306 11.17 -4.68 26.17
N PRO A 307 11.22 -5.20 27.41
CA PRO A 307 12.48 -5.56 28.04
C PRO A 307 13.30 -6.55 27.20
N GLY A 308 12.64 -7.54 26.58
CA GLY A 308 13.29 -8.50 25.70
C GLY A 308 13.93 -7.85 24.48
N PHE A 309 13.26 -6.88 23.87
CA PHE A 309 13.82 -6.15 22.73
C PHE A 309 14.98 -5.22 23.12
N GLU A 310 14.92 -4.58 24.30
CA GLU A 310 16.05 -3.80 24.81
C GLU A 310 17.28 -4.68 25.07
N ARG A 311 17.09 -5.87 25.63
CA ARG A 311 18.16 -6.87 25.83
C ARG A 311 18.74 -7.34 24.49
N TYR A 312 17.89 -7.64 23.51
CA TYR A 312 18.32 -7.97 22.16
C TYR A 312 19.18 -6.85 21.53
N LYS A 313 18.73 -5.59 21.62
CA LYS A 313 19.50 -4.43 21.12
C LYS A 313 20.83 -4.28 21.85
N ALA A 314 20.88 -4.51 23.17
CA ALA A 314 22.13 -4.49 23.94
C ALA A 314 23.11 -5.57 23.47
N ASN A 315 22.65 -6.80 23.28
CA ASN A 315 23.46 -7.89 22.73
C ASN A 315 23.98 -7.57 21.32
N ARG A 316 23.16 -6.95 20.45
CA ARG A 316 23.60 -6.56 19.09
C ARG A 316 24.69 -5.48 19.11
N ARG A 317 24.65 -4.55 20.08
CA ARG A 317 25.70 -3.53 20.26
C ARG A 317 27.01 -4.14 20.76
N LEU A 318 26.94 -5.27 21.46
CA LEU A 318 28.09 -5.96 22.02
C LEU A 318 29.12 -6.38 20.97
N SER A 319 28.68 -6.74 19.76
CA SER A 319 29.60 -7.04 18.65
C SER A 319 30.55 -5.88 18.34
N GLY A 320 30.04 -4.63 18.39
CA GLY A 320 30.87 -3.44 18.23
C GLY A 320 31.87 -3.27 19.38
N THR A 321 31.42 -3.51 20.62
CA THR A 321 32.28 -3.47 21.80
C THR A 321 33.37 -4.55 21.77
N ASN A 322 33.06 -5.76 21.30
CA ASN A 322 34.03 -6.86 21.15
C ASN A 322 35.06 -6.57 20.07
N ASN A 323 34.67 -5.92 18.96
CA ASN A 323 35.63 -5.45 17.96
C ASN A 323 36.57 -4.38 18.53
N GLN A 324 36.04 -3.46 19.36
CA GLN A 324 36.86 -2.46 20.04
C GLN A 324 37.85 -3.11 21.02
N LEU A 325 37.38 -4.08 21.80
CA LEU A 325 38.19 -4.87 22.73
C LEU A 325 39.35 -5.58 21.99
N ALA A 326 39.05 -6.22 20.85
CA ALA A 326 40.06 -6.86 20.01
C ALA A 326 41.09 -5.87 19.44
N SER A 327 40.64 -4.68 19.02
CA SER A 327 41.54 -3.62 18.53
C SER A 327 42.48 -3.12 19.63
N ILE A 328 41.98 -2.92 20.84
CA ILE A 328 42.78 -2.52 22.01
C ILE A 328 43.77 -3.61 22.40
N ALA A 329 43.34 -4.88 22.40
CA ALA A 329 44.22 -6.00 22.70
C ALA A 329 45.35 -6.13 21.66
N SER A 330 45.04 -5.90 20.38
CA SER A 330 46.04 -5.88 19.31
C SER A 330 47.05 -4.73 19.48
N ALA A 331 46.59 -3.53 19.84
CA ALA A 331 47.47 -2.37 20.01
C ALA A 331 48.34 -2.44 21.27
N SER A 332 47.82 -2.99 22.36
CA SER A 332 48.51 -3.11 23.65
C SER A 332 49.32 -4.40 23.81
N GLY A 333 49.12 -5.38 22.92
CA GLY A 333 49.74 -6.70 22.98
C GLY A 333 49.19 -7.61 24.08
N ARG A 334 48.13 -7.20 24.80
CA ARG A 334 47.53 -7.99 25.89
C ARG A 334 46.02 -7.79 25.95
N TRP A 335 45.29 -8.88 26.15
CA TRP A 335 43.86 -8.84 26.41
C TRP A 335 43.55 -8.37 27.83
N PRO A 336 42.61 -7.42 28.02
CA PRO A 336 42.05 -7.13 29.35
C PRO A 336 41.50 -8.41 29.99
N GLN A 337 41.65 -8.54 31.31
CA GLN A 337 41.25 -9.74 32.06
C GLN A 337 39.98 -9.54 32.90
N THR A 338 39.51 -8.30 33.00
CA THR A 338 38.29 -7.94 33.72
C THR A 338 37.51 -6.87 32.96
N VAL A 339 36.21 -6.76 33.23
CA VAL A 339 35.35 -5.71 32.65
C VAL A 339 35.87 -4.31 33.02
N ASP A 340 36.35 -4.12 34.25
CA ASP A 340 36.91 -2.84 34.69
C ASP A 340 38.26 -2.52 34.02
N ALA A 341 39.09 -3.53 33.76
CA ALA A 341 40.31 -3.36 32.97
C ALA A 341 39.99 -2.99 31.52
N ALA A 342 38.98 -3.61 30.91
CA ALA A 342 38.50 -3.26 29.57
C ALA A 342 38.00 -1.81 29.52
N ARG A 343 37.19 -1.40 30.50
CA ARG A 343 36.71 -0.01 30.62
C ARG A 343 37.87 0.98 30.79
N SER A 344 38.85 0.65 31.64
CA SER A 344 40.03 1.48 31.88
C SER A 344 40.93 1.59 30.64
N ALA A 345 40.94 0.56 29.78
CA ALA A 345 41.66 0.57 28.52
C ALA A 345 40.92 1.33 27.39
N GLY A 346 39.75 1.92 27.68
CA GLY A 346 38.98 2.76 26.76
C GLY A 346 37.86 2.03 26.02
N VAL A 347 37.53 0.78 26.37
CA VAL A 347 36.39 0.07 25.79
C VAL A 347 35.08 0.75 26.22
N THR A 348 34.25 1.16 25.26
CA THR A 348 32.95 1.77 25.55
C THR A 348 31.91 0.68 25.76
N LEU A 349 31.41 0.58 27.00
CA LEU A 349 30.38 -0.36 27.39
C LEU A 349 29.00 0.31 27.27
N PRO A 350 28.06 -0.21 26.45
CA PRO A 350 26.71 0.35 26.41
C PRO A 350 26.02 0.26 27.78
N THR A 351 25.08 1.17 28.05
CA THR A 351 24.25 1.06 29.26
C THR A 351 23.35 -0.16 29.14
N LEU A 352 23.41 -1.06 30.12
CA LEU A 352 22.58 -2.26 30.15
C LEU A 352 21.18 -1.95 30.70
N PRO A 353 20.12 -2.52 30.10
CA PRO A 353 18.82 -2.66 30.73
C PRO A 353 18.88 -3.34 32.11
N PRO A 354 17.86 -3.14 32.97
CA PRO A 354 17.77 -3.82 34.26
C PRO A 354 17.92 -5.35 34.16
N GLY A 355 18.69 -5.91 35.09
CA GLY A 355 18.95 -7.36 35.16
C GLY A 355 20.06 -7.88 34.25
N GLY A 356 20.80 -6.99 33.58
CA GLY A 356 22.01 -7.34 32.82
C GLY A 356 23.29 -7.08 33.60
N SER A 357 24.26 -7.97 33.47
CA SER A 357 25.63 -7.74 33.95
C SER A 357 26.64 -8.16 32.90
N TYR A 358 27.68 -7.35 32.71
CA TYR A 358 28.80 -7.72 31.86
C TYR A 358 29.64 -8.81 32.50
N THR A 359 29.97 -9.82 31.70
CA THR A 359 30.98 -10.83 32.01
C THR A 359 32.03 -10.79 30.91
N LEU A 360 33.26 -11.12 31.25
CA LEU A 360 34.34 -11.28 30.27
C LEU A 360 34.76 -12.75 30.31
N ASP A 361 34.47 -13.47 29.23
CA ASP A 361 34.85 -14.87 29.07
C ASP A 361 35.96 -14.97 28.03
N ASP A 362 37.16 -15.30 28.51
CA ASP A 362 38.44 -15.25 27.79
C ASP A 362 38.73 -13.91 27.09
N GLN A 363 38.23 -13.75 25.87
CA GLN A 363 38.49 -12.62 24.97
C GLN A 363 37.20 -11.97 24.45
N THR A 364 36.05 -12.46 24.91
CA THR A 364 34.73 -12.02 24.47
C THR A 364 33.99 -11.43 25.65
N LEU A 365 33.55 -10.18 25.49
CA LEU A 365 32.60 -9.59 26.41
C LEU A 365 31.22 -10.19 26.12
N GLU A 366 30.59 -10.69 27.17
CA GLU A 366 29.25 -11.25 27.16
C GLU A 366 28.34 -10.45 28.11
N ILE A 367 27.03 -10.60 27.93
CA ILE A 367 26.06 -10.04 28.86
C ILE A 367 25.26 -11.20 29.45
N ALA A 368 25.43 -11.42 30.75
CA ALA A 368 24.59 -12.34 31.50
C ALA A 368 23.23 -11.69 31.76
N TRP A 369 22.17 -12.39 31.40
CA TRP A 369 20.78 -11.97 31.59
C TRP A 369 20.05 -12.96 32.48
N THR A 370 19.08 -12.49 33.25
CA THR A 370 18.08 -13.38 33.87
C THR A 370 17.18 -13.98 32.80
N ASP A 371 16.87 -15.28 32.89
CA ASP A 371 15.95 -15.95 31.97
C ASP A 371 14.57 -15.28 31.92
N PRO A 372 13.87 -15.32 30.76
CA PRO A 372 12.53 -14.79 30.65
C PRO A 372 11.54 -15.58 31.53
N PRO A 373 10.55 -14.90 32.14
CA PRO A 373 9.56 -15.56 32.99
C PRO A 373 8.60 -16.46 32.21
N GLU A 374 8.37 -16.18 30.92
CA GLU A 374 7.62 -17.05 30.01
C GLU A 374 8.52 -17.51 28.85
N ALA A 375 8.17 -18.64 28.23
CA ALA A 375 8.86 -19.07 27.01
C ALA A 375 8.67 -18.02 25.89
N PRO A 376 9.72 -17.74 25.08
CA PRO A 376 9.59 -16.90 23.90
C PRO A 376 8.49 -17.41 22.97
N TRP A 377 7.88 -16.51 22.19
CA TRP A 377 6.77 -16.89 21.31
C TRP A 377 7.17 -18.00 20.33
N PRO A 378 6.31 -18.98 20.06
CA PRO A 378 6.57 -19.97 19.02
C PRO A 378 6.49 -19.30 17.64
N LEU A 379 7.52 -19.49 16.80
CA LEU A 379 7.63 -18.86 15.48
C LEU A 379 7.37 -19.83 14.31
N GLY A 380 7.51 -21.14 14.55
CA GLY A 380 7.24 -22.20 13.56
C GLY A 380 5.91 -22.92 13.80
N ARG A 381 5.44 -23.66 12.79
CA ARG A 381 4.38 -24.66 12.97
C ARG A 381 4.97 -25.83 13.75
N ARG A 382 4.37 -26.19 14.89
CA ARG A 382 4.64 -27.48 15.53
C ARG A 382 4.04 -28.60 14.69
#